data_AF-A0A7C6KXQ5-F1
#
_entry.id   AF-A0A7C6KXQ5-F1
#
_cell.length_a   1.000
_cell.length_b   1.000
_cell.length_c   1.000
_cell.angle_alpha   90.00
_cell.angle_beta   90.00
_cell.angle_gamma   90.00
#
_symmetry.space_group_name_H-M   'P 1'
#
loop_
_entity.id
_entity.type
_entity.pdbx_description
1 polymer ?
#
loop_
_entity_poly.entity_id
_entity_poly.type
_entity_poly.pdbx_seq_one_letter_code
_entity_poly.pdbx_strand_id
1 'polypeptide(L)' 'KKCRNCNLCVESCPVEAINRDTKEINYNICIECMCCHELCIPKAVELKRENFLAGLFAGLLAGRK' A
#
# COMPACT_ATOMS: atom_id res chain seq x y z
N LYS A 1 -5.17 -7.17 -14.86
CA LYS A 1 -3.93 -6.99 -14.07
C LYS A 1 -3.42 -5.55 -14.31
N LYS A 2 -3.26 -4.70 -13.28
CA LYS A 2 -2.88 -3.27 -13.44
C LYS A 2 -1.36 -3.03 -13.54
N CYS A 3 -0.55 -3.87 -12.90
CA CYS A 3 0.91 -3.72 -12.88
C CYS A 3 1.53 -3.87 -14.29
N ARG A 4 2.47 -2.98 -14.63
CA ARG A 4 3.22 -2.97 -15.90
C ARG A 4 4.67 -3.46 -15.77
N ASN A 5 5.06 -4.00 -14.62
CA ASN A 5 6.42 -4.49 -14.33
C ASN A 5 7.53 -3.44 -14.55
N CYS A 6 7.24 -2.15 -14.33
CA CYS A 6 8.22 -1.07 -14.51
C CYS A 6 9.26 -0.95 -13.39
N ASN A 7 9.14 -1.73 -12.31
CA ASN A 7 10.06 -1.78 -11.16
C ASN A 7 10.22 -0.50 -10.33
N LEU A 8 9.56 0.61 -10.66
CA LEU A 8 9.68 1.86 -9.90
C LEU A 8 9.38 1.70 -8.41
N CYS A 9 8.37 0.90 -8.04
CA CYS A 9 8.07 0.62 -6.63
C CYS A 9 9.20 -0.13 -5.90
N VAL A 10 9.92 -1.02 -6.61
CA VAL A 10 11.04 -1.78 -6.08
C VAL A 10 12.23 -0.86 -5.83
N GLU A 11 12.55 -0.04 -6.83
CA GLU A 11 13.70 0.88 -6.79
C GLU A 11 13.52 2.02 -5.78
N SER A 12 12.29 2.45 -5.55
CA SER A 12 11.98 3.51 -4.58
C SER A 12 11.68 3.00 -3.17
N CYS A 13 11.74 1.69 -2.91
CA CYS A 13 11.48 1.17 -1.58
C CYS A 13 12.69 1.43 -0.66
N PRO A 14 12.57 2.27 0.39
CA PRO A 14 13.71 2.67 1.22
C PRO A 14 14.28 1.53 2.09
N VAL A 15 13.53 0.43 2.23
CA VAL A 15 13.86 -0.74 3.05
C VAL A 15 13.88 -2.03 2.22
N GLU A 16 13.87 -1.91 0.89
CA GLU A 16 13.97 -3.04 -0.05
C GLU A 16 12.93 -4.17 0.20
N ALA A 17 11.73 -3.79 0.65
CA ALA A 17 10.69 -4.74 1.04
C ALA A 17 9.96 -5.44 -0.12
N ILE A 18 10.28 -5.12 -1.39
CA ILE A 18 9.50 -5.56 -2.55
C ILE A 18 10.33 -6.49 -3.44
N ASN A 19 9.83 -7.70 -3.68
CA ASN A 19 10.47 -8.65 -4.59
C ASN A 19 10.41 -8.17 -6.05
N ARG A 20 11.54 -8.23 -6.77
CA ARG A 20 11.66 -7.75 -8.15
C ARG A 20 10.85 -8.60 -9.15
N ASP A 21 10.72 -9.90 -8.96
CA ASP A 21 10.05 -10.78 -9.93
C ASP A 21 8.56 -10.94 -9.60
N THR A 22 8.24 -11.18 -8.33
CA THR A 22 6.87 -11.49 -7.91
C THR A 22 6.05 -10.24 -7.55
N LYS A 23 6.70 -9.11 -7.25
CA LYS A 23 6.07 -7.90 -6.68
C LYS A 23 5.44 -8.11 -5.31
N GLU A 24 5.78 -9.21 -4.63
CA GLU A 24 5.35 -9.44 -3.26
C GLU A 24 6.06 -8.48 -2.31
N ILE A 25 5.30 -7.95 -1.34
CA ILE A 25 5.81 -7.05 -0.31
C ILE A 25 6.02 -7.86 0.97
N ASN A 26 7.24 -7.83 1.50
CA ASN A 26 7.54 -8.36 2.83
C ASN A 26 7.07 -7.37 3.90
N TYR A 27 5.88 -7.61 4.42
CA TYR A 27 5.27 -6.75 5.46
C TYR A 27 5.99 -6.79 6.82
N ASN A 28 6.89 -7.75 7.06
CA ASN A 28 7.68 -7.76 8.31
C ASN A 28 8.74 -6.65 8.37
N ILE A 29 9.15 -6.14 7.21
CA ILE A 29 10.16 -5.06 7.10
C ILE A 29 9.60 -3.80 6.46
N CYS A 30 8.40 -3.86 5.87
CA CYS A 30 7.72 -2.70 5.32
C CYS A 30 7.39 -1.69 6.44
N ILE A 31 7.92 -0.48 6.31
CA ILE A 31 7.68 0.62 7.27
C ILE A 31 6.42 1.44 6.96
N GLU A 32 5.53 0.93 6.10
CA GLU A 32 4.28 1.57 5.71
C GLU A 32 4.41 3.01 5.14
N CYS A 33 5.56 3.34 4.54
CA CYS A 33 5.86 4.67 3.99
C CYS A 33 5.00 5.13 2.79
N MET A 34 4.18 4.24 2.23
CA MET A 34 3.29 4.50 1.07
C MET A 34 3.97 4.87 -0.26
N CYS A 35 5.30 4.97 -0.36
CA CYS A 35 5.99 5.34 -1.61
C CYS A 35 5.61 4.45 -2.80
N CYS A 36 5.46 3.14 -2.59
CA CYS A 36 5.06 2.20 -3.65
C CYS A 36 3.63 2.44 -4.15
N HIS A 37 2.74 2.99 -3.32
CA HIS A 37 1.37 3.36 -3.70
C HIS A 37 1.37 4.63 -4.53
N GLU A 38 2.07 5.67 -4.07
CA GLU A 38 2.10 6.99 -4.71
C GLU A 38 2.78 6.97 -6.08
N LEU A 39 3.90 6.25 -6.20
CA LEU A 39 4.68 6.19 -7.43
C LEU A 39 4.05 5.29 -8.50
N CYS A 40 3.07 4.45 -8.14
CA CYS A 40 2.46 3.53 -9.08
C CYS A 40 1.43 4.25 -9.96
N ILE A 41 1.87 4.82 -11.09
CA ILE A 41 1.00 5.45 -12.11
C ILE A 41 -0.22 4.57 -12.47
N PRO A 42 -0.07 3.25 -12.77
CA PRO A 42 -1.24 2.43 -13.09
C PRO A 42 -2.10 2.05 -11.86
N LYS A 43 -1.76 2.55 -10.66
CA LYS A 43 -2.43 2.29 -9.38
C LYS A 43 -2.62 0.79 -9.11
N ALA A 44 -1.53 0.03 -9.29
CA ALA A 44 -1.51 -1.41 -9.09
C ALA A 44 -1.28 -1.80 -7.61
N VAL A 45 -0.78 -0.87 -6.79
CA VAL A 45 -0.62 -1.04 -5.35
C VAL A 45 -1.82 -0.42 -4.65
N GLU A 46 -2.58 -1.21 -3.91
CA GLU A 46 -3.79 -0.78 -3.19
C GLU A 46 -3.56 -0.92 -1.68
N LEU A 47 -3.95 0.11 -0.93
CA LEU A 47 -3.89 0.10 0.53
C LEU A 47 -5.07 -0.71 1.08
N LYS A 48 -4.79 -1.68 1.94
CA LYS A 48 -5.81 -2.45 2.65
C LYS A 48 -6.10 -1.83 4.01
N ARG A 49 -7.38 -1.68 4.34
CA ARG A 49 -7.84 -1.35 5.70
C ARG A 49 -8.09 -2.65 6.45
N GLU A 50 -7.18 -3.00 7.36
CA GLU A 50 -7.32 -4.21 8.18
C GLU A 50 -8.33 -4.00 9.34
N ASN A 51 -8.50 -2.75 9.81
CA ASN A 51 -9.34 -2.46 10.97
C ASN A 51 -10.77 -2.07 10.57
N PHE A 52 -11.62 -3.07 10.33
CA PHE A 52 -13.05 -2.87 10.07
C PHE A 52 -13.73 -2.03 11.17
N LEU A 53 -13.41 -2.32 12.43
CA LEU A 53 -13.89 -1.55 13.59
C LEU A 53 -13.50 -0.07 13.52
N ALA A 54 -12.28 0.25 13.09
CA ALA A 54 -11.88 1.65 12.90
C ALA A 54 -12.72 2.35 11.83
N GLY A 55 -13.15 1.63 10.79
CA GLY A 55 -14.12 2.14 9.81
C GLY A 55 -15.50 2.41 10.43
N LEU A 56 -15.97 1.51 11.29
CA LEU A 56 -17.25 1.66 12.00
C LEU A 56 -17.21 2.81 13.01
N PHE A 57 -16.13 2.94 13.80
CA PHE A 57 -15.94 4.06 14.72
C PHE A 57 -15.80 5.40 13.99
N ALA A 58 -15.10 5.44 12.85
CA ALA A 58 -15.05 6.64 12.03
C ALA A 58 -16.45 7.05 11.54
N GLY A 59 -17.29 6.09 11.11
CA GLY A 59 -18.69 6.36 10.75
C GLY A 59 -19.54 6.82 11.92
N LEU A 60 -19.41 6.19 13.09
CA LEU A 60 -20.16 6.54 14.29
C LEU A 60 -19.78 7.92 14.84
N LEU A 61 -18.49 8.25 14.86
CA LEU A 61 -17.98 9.56 15.32
C LEU A 61 -18.27 10.67 14.30
N ALA A 62 -18.23 10.38 13.00
CA ALA A 62 -18.57 11.34 11.94
C ALA A 62 -20.08 11.63 11.85
N GLY A 63 -20.94 10.83 12.49
CA GLY A 63 -22.39 11.04 12.58
C GLY A 63 -22.84 12.14 13.54
N ARG A 64 -21.94 12.87 14.20
CA ARG A 64 -22.23 14.16 14.86
C ARG A 64 -21.95 15.32 13.91
N LYS A 65 -22.85 15.55 12.96
CA LYS A 65 -23.10 16.89 12.41
C LYS A 65 -24.61 17.10 12.35
#